data_AF-A0A655DFN9-F1
#
_entry.id   AF-A0A655DFN9-F1
#
_cell.length_a   1.000
_cell.length_b   1.000
_cell.length_c   1.000
_cell.angle_alpha   90.00
_cell.angle_beta   90.00
_cell.angle_gamma   90.00
#
_symmetry.space_group_name_H-M   'P 1'
#
loop_
_entity.id
_entity.type
_entity.pdbx_description
1 polymer ?
#
loop_
_entity_poly.entity_id
_entity_poly.type
_entity_poly.pdbx_seq_one_letter_code
_entity_poly.pdbx_strand_id
1 'polypeptide(L)'
;MATGVFIVVTQLPKEALLSWGWRIPFLLSALLVLPGLYMRHRLDETPVFRAFKKQQAINHRQQREERPVVKVVREQWRSILLIIILRFAESVPFFLATVFAVSWATTQLGIASLTILYIVMFTCLLAYPMHVLFGIMSDRRGCRQVYIFGALFVAAMAFPFFWLLESRSLILMTMGYVLLINIGHNSLNAVQPSFFAGLFHPPVRYSGSSIGAQLGAVVAGGFTPFIAKALSAVYDNSWTLVAGYVVLTALASAFAAKIAPETVLPHSP
;
A
#
# COMPACT_ATOMS: atom_id res chain seq x y z
N MET A 1 8.49 3.22 -11.26
CA MET A 1 8.85 2.49 -12.50
C MET A 1 7.74 2.58 -13.56
N ALA A 2 6.50 2.17 -13.26
CA ALA A 2 5.38 2.25 -14.22
C ALA A 2 5.09 3.68 -14.73
N THR A 3 5.14 4.69 -13.85
CA THR A 3 4.92 6.10 -14.21
C THR A 3 5.93 6.62 -15.24
N GLY A 4 7.19 6.18 -15.18
CA GLY A 4 8.23 6.58 -16.13
C GLY A 4 7.98 6.04 -17.54
N VAL A 5 7.56 4.78 -17.65
CA VAL A 5 7.13 4.19 -18.93
C VAL A 5 5.91 4.93 -19.47
N PHE A 6 4.96 5.27 -18.60
CA PHE A 6 3.77 6.02 -19.00
C PHE A 6 4.11 7.41 -19.54
N ILE A 7 5.04 8.14 -18.91
CA ILE A 7 5.54 9.44 -19.40
C ILE A 7 6.08 9.30 -20.83
N VAL A 8 6.97 8.31 -21.06
CA VAL A 8 7.57 8.06 -22.38
C VAL A 8 6.49 7.72 -23.42
N VAL A 9 5.53 6.87 -23.07
CA VAL A 9 4.44 6.49 -23.99
C VAL A 9 3.53 7.68 -24.29
N THR A 10 3.23 8.54 -23.30
CA THR A 10 2.39 9.74 -23.49
C THR A 10 3.01 10.85 -24.31
N GLN A 11 4.30 10.76 -24.66
CA GLN A 11 4.92 11.67 -25.62
C GLN A 11 4.63 11.29 -27.09
N LEU A 12 4.08 10.10 -27.33
CA LEU A 12 3.63 9.71 -28.67
C LEU A 12 2.39 10.51 -29.10
N PRO A 13 2.18 10.74 -30.40
CA PRO A 13 0.92 11.28 -30.92
C PRO A 13 -0.28 10.47 -30.42
N LYS A 14 -1.40 11.13 -30.09
CA LYS A 14 -2.61 10.47 -29.54
C LYS A 14 -3.05 9.26 -30.36
N GLU A 15 -2.98 9.35 -31.68
CA GLU A 15 -3.35 8.28 -32.61
C GLU A 15 -2.44 7.04 -32.49
N ALA A 16 -1.13 7.26 -32.33
CA ALA A 16 -0.16 6.18 -32.11
C ALA A 16 -0.32 5.54 -30.72
N LEU A 17 -0.61 6.35 -29.71
CA LEU A 17 -0.86 5.89 -28.35
C LEU A 17 -2.09 4.97 -28.28
N LEU A 18 -3.20 5.37 -28.91
CA LEU A 18 -4.45 4.61 -28.92
C LEU A 18 -4.39 3.37 -29.83
N SER A 19 -3.63 3.42 -30.94
CA SER A 19 -3.51 2.28 -31.85
C SER A 19 -2.64 1.15 -31.30
N TRP A 20 -1.46 1.47 -30.74
CA TRP A 20 -0.53 0.44 -30.26
C TRP A 20 0.33 0.84 -29.07
N GLY A 21 0.59 2.13 -28.83
CA GLY A 21 1.48 2.60 -27.76
C GLY A 21 1.06 2.14 -26.36
N TRP A 22 -0.26 1.98 -26.12
CA TRP A 22 -0.79 1.46 -24.85
C TRP A 22 -0.32 0.02 -24.52
N ARG A 23 0.18 -0.76 -25.49
CA ARG A 23 0.65 -2.15 -25.28
C ARG A 23 2.06 -2.23 -24.71
N ILE A 24 2.88 -1.19 -24.92
CA ILE A 24 4.31 -1.16 -24.51
C ILE A 24 4.50 -1.42 -23.00
N PRO A 25 3.74 -0.79 -22.07
CA PRO A 25 3.89 -1.03 -20.63
C PRO A 25 3.63 -2.48 -20.22
N PHE A 26 2.70 -3.15 -20.91
CA PHE A 26 2.36 -4.55 -20.65
C PHE A 26 3.46 -5.50 -21.12
N LEU A 27 4.02 -5.27 -22.31
CA LEU A 27 5.13 -6.06 -22.85
C LEU A 27 6.40 -5.93 -21.98
N LEU A 28 6.71 -4.71 -21.52
CA LEU A 28 7.83 -4.48 -20.59
C LEU A 28 7.61 -5.19 -19.25
N SER A 29 6.36 -5.24 -18.77
CA SER A 29 6.02 -5.97 -17.54
C SER A 29 6.22 -7.48 -17.70
N ALA A 30 5.91 -8.05 -18.87
CA ALA A 30 6.18 -9.46 -19.17
C ALA A 30 7.69 -9.79 -19.15
N LEU A 31 8.53 -8.88 -19.64
CA LEU A 31 10.00 -9.05 -19.60
C LEU A 31 10.54 -9.08 -18.16
N LEU A 32 9.95 -8.29 -17.24
CA LEU A 32 10.33 -8.27 -15.82
C LEU A 32 9.99 -9.57 -15.07
N VAL A 33 9.11 -10.42 -15.62
CA VAL A 33 8.80 -11.73 -15.03
C VAL A 33 10.01 -12.66 -15.07
N LEU A 34 10.85 -12.58 -16.11
CA LEU A 34 12.01 -13.46 -16.30
C LEU A 34 13.03 -13.36 -15.15
N PRO A 35 13.55 -12.18 -14.76
CA PRO A 35 14.44 -12.06 -13.61
C PRO A 35 13.74 -12.42 -12.29
N GLY A 36 12.44 -12.13 -12.15
CA GLY A 36 11.67 -12.56 -10.99
C GLY A 36 11.60 -14.10 -10.85
N LEU A 37 11.40 -14.81 -11.97
CA LEU A 37 11.39 -16.27 -12.01
C LEU A 37 12.78 -16.84 -11.70
N TYR A 38 13.83 -16.22 -12.24
CA TYR A 38 15.22 -16.60 -11.99
C TYR A 38 15.60 -16.46 -10.51
N MET A 39 15.28 -15.33 -9.87
CA MET A 39 15.53 -15.14 -8.43
C MET A 39 14.74 -16.14 -7.58
N ARG A 40 13.48 -16.40 -7.94
CA ARG A 40 12.61 -17.33 -7.20
C ARG A 40 13.11 -18.78 -7.26
N HIS A 41 13.76 -19.17 -8.36
CA HIS A 41 14.39 -20.49 -8.48
C HIS A 41 15.65 -20.68 -7.63
N ARG A 42 16.31 -19.58 -7.21
CA ARG A 42 17.55 -19.60 -6.43
C ARG A 42 17.34 -19.39 -4.92
N LEU A 43 16.13 -19.03 -4.50
CA LEU A 43 15.77 -18.87 -3.08
C LEU A 43 15.44 -20.23 -2.47
N ASP A 44 16.35 -20.75 -1.65
CA ASP A 44 16.11 -21.95 -0.85
C ASP A 44 14.92 -21.73 0.11
N GLU A 45 14.03 -22.71 0.23
CA GLU A 45 12.92 -22.67 1.19
C GLU A 45 13.46 -22.43 2.61
N THR A 46 12.87 -21.50 3.36
CA THR A 46 13.34 -21.16 4.72
C THR A 46 13.34 -22.39 5.64
N PRO A 47 14.30 -22.50 6.58
CA PRO A 47 14.43 -23.66 7.47
C PRO A 47 13.15 -23.95 8.27
N VAL A 48 12.35 -22.93 8.59
CA VAL A 48 11.02 -23.05 9.23
C VAL A 48 10.03 -23.78 8.32
N PHE A 49 10.01 -23.47 7.03
CA PHE A 49 9.13 -24.11 6.06
C PHE A 49 9.56 -25.56 5.78
N ARG A 50 10.88 -25.82 5.74
CA ARG A 50 11.43 -27.18 5.66
C ARG A 50 11.08 -28.01 6.89
N ALA A 51 11.19 -27.45 8.10
CA ALA A 51 10.81 -28.13 9.34
C ALA A 51 9.30 -28.45 9.36
N PHE A 52 8.44 -27.51 8.94
CA PHE A 52 7.00 -27.75 8.80
C PHE A 52 6.67 -28.86 7.80
N LYS A 53 7.27 -28.85 6.60
CA LYS A 53 7.11 -29.92 5.61
C LYS A 53 7.60 -31.28 6.14
N LYS A 54 8.74 -31.29 6.84
CA LYS A 54 9.31 -32.52 7.42
C LYS A 54 8.44 -33.07 8.55
N GLN A 55 7.84 -32.20 9.36
CA GLN A 55 6.92 -32.58 10.43
C GLN A 55 5.56 -33.07 9.89
N GLN A 56 5.06 -32.49 8.79
CA GLN A 56 3.92 -33.02 8.04
C GLN A 56 4.21 -34.39 7.42
N ALA A 57 5.42 -34.58 6.86
CA ALA A 57 5.83 -35.87 6.29
C ALA A 57 6.01 -36.98 7.33
N ILE A 58 6.27 -36.64 8.60
CA ILE A 58 6.38 -37.64 9.69
C ILE A 58 4.99 -38.03 10.22
N ASN A 59 4.01 -37.11 10.21
CA ASN A 59 2.67 -37.32 10.77
C ASN A 59 1.65 -37.86 9.75
N HIS A 60 2.01 -38.91 9.00
CA HIS A 60 1.19 -39.52 7.94
C HIS A 60 -0.14 -40.17 8.37
N ARG A 61 -0.65 -39.95 9.60
CA ARG A 61 -1.80 -40.72 10.12
C ARG A 61 -2.99 -39.99 10.73
N GLN A 62 -3.08 -38.66 10.82
CA GLN A 62 -4.26 -38.11 11.51
C GLN A 62 -4.72 -36.67 11.26
N GLN A 63 -4.32 -35.99 10.19
CA GLN A 63 -5.01 -34.75 9.84
C GLN A 63 -5.43 -34.77 8.38
N ARG A 64 -6.72 -35.04 8.18
CA ARG A 64 -7.54 -34.35 7.18
C ARG A 64 -7.42 -32.86 7.51
N GLU A 65 -6.29 -32.25 7.15
CA GLU A 65 -6.04 -30.83 7.37
C GLU A 65 -7.10 -30.09 6.55
N GLU A 66 -8.15 -29.62 7.21
CA GLU A 66 -9.02 -28.61 6.64
C GLU A 66 -8.14 -27.54 6.02
N ARG A 67 -8.41 -27.21 4.75
CA ARG A 67 -7.66 -26.22 3.96
C ARG A 67 -7.22 -25.09 4.89
N PRO A 68 -5.91 -24.81 5.06
CA PRO A 68 -5.41 -23.82 6.01
C PRO A 68 -6.16 -22.48 5.93
N VAL A 69 -6.55 -22.12 4.70
CA VAL A 69 -7.43 -20.99 4.34
C VAL A 69 -8.76 -20.98 5.12
N VAL A 70 -9.48 -22.10 5.17
CA VAL A 70 -10.78 -22.22 5.85
C VAL A 70 -10.60 -22.12 7.37
N LYS A 71 -9.53 -22.71 7.91
CA LYS A 71 -9.18 -22.58 9.33
C LYS A 71 -8.85 -21.14 9.71
N VAL A 72 -8.07 -20.41 8.91
CA VAL A 72 -7.78 -18.99 9.20
C VAL A 72 -9.06 -18.16 9.25
N VAL A 73 -9.95 -18.33 8.27
CA VAL A 73 -11.20 -17.56 8.20
C VAL A 73 -12.13 -17.91 9.37
N ARG A 74 -12.13 -19.16 9.84
CA ARG A 74 -12.98 -19.57 10.96
C ARG A 74 -12.41 -19.20 12.33
N GLU A 75 -11.11 -19.40 12.53
CA GLU A 75 -10.45 -19.27 13.84
C GLU A 75 -9.82 -17.89 14.08
N GLN A 76 -9.43 -17.17 13.02
CA GLN A 76 -8.66 -15.90 13.09
C GLN A 76 -9.26 -14.77 12.24
N TRP A 77 -10.58 -14.76 12.02
CA TRP A 77 -11.28 -13.69 11.30
C TRP A 77 -11.06 -12.30 11.90
N ARG A 78 -10.87 -12.20 13.22
CA ARG A 78 -10.57 -10.93 13.90
C ARG A 78 -9.23 -10.34 13.45
N SER A 79 -8.20 -11.17 13.27
CA SER A 79 -6.91 -10.73 12.74
C SER A 79 -7.01 -10.31 11.27
N ILE A 80 -7.85 -11.00 10.49
CA ILE A 80 -8.16 -10.61 9.10
C ILE A 80 -8.83 -9.23 9.05
N LEU A 81 -9.87 -9.00 9.86
CA LEU A 81 -10.53 -7.70 9.95
C LEU A 81 -9.58 -6.60 10.41
N LEU A 82 -8.72 -6.89 11.38
CA LEU A 82 -7.72 -5.94 11.86
C LEU A 82 -6.79 -5.54 10.71
N ILE A 83 -6.31 -6.49 9.91
CA ILE A 83 -5.48 -6.20 8.73
C ILE A 83 -6.22 -5.38 7.69
N ILE A 84 -7.50 -5.68 7.44
CA ILE A 84 -8.34 -4.90 6.53
C ILE A 84 -8.42 -3.45 7.01
N ILE A 85 -8.71 -3.22 8.30
CA ILE A 85 -8.77 -1.88 8.90
C ILE A 85 -7.42 -1.17 8.82
N LEU A 86 -6.31 -1.87 9.11
CA LEU A 86 -4.97 -1.30 8.97
C LEU A 86 -4.73 -0.87 7.50
N ARG A 87 -5.02 -1.74 6.55
CA ARG A 87 -4.87 -1.47 5.11
C ARG A 87 -5.52 -0.18 4.63
N PHE A 88 -6.59 0.29 5.27
CA PHE A 88 -7.21 1.58 4.92
C PHE A 88 -6.26 2.77 5.04
N ALA A 89 -5.55 2.95 6.16
CA ALA A 89 -4.62 4.08 6.32
C ALA A 89 -3.48 4.11 5.30
N GLU A 90 -3.15 2.97 4.71
CA GLU A 90 -2.07 2.86 3.72
C GLU A 90 -2.61 2.99 2.30
N SER A 91 -3.66 2.25 1.95
CA SER A 91 -4.21 2.23 0.60
C SER A 91 -4.99 3.51 0.25
N VAL A 92 -5.78 4.07 1.19
CA VAL A 92 -6.60 5.27 0.94
C VAL A 92 -5.77 6.47 0.49
N PRO A 93 -4.77 6.97 1.25
CA PRO A 93 -4.00 8.14 0.85
C PRO A 93 -3.20 7.90 -0.43
N PHE A 94 -2.76 6.67 -0.68
CA PHE A 94 -2.03 6.32 -1.90
C PHE A 94 -2.91 6.42 -3.15
N PHE A 95 -4.07 5.76 -3.15
CA PHE A 95 -5.00 5.82 -4.29
C PHE A 95 -5.60 7.22 -4.46
N LEU A 96 -5.81 7.94 -3.35
CA LEU A 96 -6.22 9.33 -3.42
C LEU A 96 -5.16 10.16 -4.13
N ALA A 97 -3.89 10.10 -3.73
CA ALA A 97 -2.84 10.91 -4.34
C ALA A 97 -2.57 10.50 -5.80
N THR A 98 -2.58 9.20 -6.11
CA THR A 98 -2.17 8.71 -7.44
C THR A 98 -3.28 8.68 -8.47
N VAL A 99 -4.56 8.63 -8.06
CA VAL A 99 -5.70 8.54 -8.97
C VAL A 99 -6.61 9.76 -8.82
N PHE A 100 -7.18 9.97 -7.63
CA PHE A 100 -8.15 11.04 -7.41
C PHE A 100 -7.53 12.42 -7.58
N ALA A 101 -6.40 12.70 -6.93
CA ALA A 101 -5.74 13.99 -6.98
C ALA A 101 -5.23 14.32 -8.39
N VAL A 102 -4.75 13.32 -9.14
CA VAL A 102 -4.37 13.49 -10.56
C VAL A 102 -5.59 13.88 -11.40
N SER A 103 -6.70 13.17 -11.25
CA SER A 103 -7.95 13.48 -11.96
C SER A 103 -8.51 14.84 -11.57
N TRP A 104 -8.53 15.16 -10.28
CA TRP A 104 -9.06 16.42 -9.76
C TRP A 104 -8.21 17.61 -10.18
N ALA A 105 -6.89 17.52 -10.09
CA ALA A 105 -6.00 18.60 -10.49
C ALA A 105 -5.98 18.83 -12.01
N THR A 106 -6.20 17.80 -12.82
CA THR A 106 -6.33 17.97 -14.27
C THR A 106 -7.70 18.51 -14.70
N THR A 107 -8.78 18.07 -14.06
CA THR A 107 -10.16 18.45 -14.46
C THR A 107 -10.65 19.74 -13.81
N GLN A 108 -10.34 19.98 -12.54
CA GLN A 108 -10.85 21.12 -11.77
C GLN A 108 -9.85 22.27 -11.68
N LEU A 109 -8.56 21.96 -11.50
CA LEU A 109 -7.52 22.99 -11.41
C LEU A 109 -6.90 23.36 -12.77
N GLY A 110 -7.18 22.59 -13.83
CA GLY A 110 -6.62 22.81 -15.17
C GLY A 110 -5.11 22.58 -15.27
N ILE A 111 -4.52 21.83 -14.32
CA ILE A 111 -3.08 21.54 -14.31
C ILE A 111 -2.77 20.50 -15.39
N ALA A 112 -1.68 20.70 -16.13
CA ALA A 112 -1.23 19.73 -17.13
C ALA A 112 -0.93 18.37 -16.50
N SER A 113 -1.46 17.29 -17.08
CA SER A 113 -1.29 15.92 -16.56
C SER A 113 0.18 15.52 -16.43
N LEU A 114 1.03 15.95 -17.38
CA LEU A 114 2.48 15.71 -17.33
C LEU A 114 3.13 16.27 -16.06
N THR A 115 2.72 17.46 -15.61
CA THR A 115 3.28 18.09 -14.41
C THR A 115 3.07 17.20 -13.19
N ILE A 116 1.86 16.65 -13.02
CA ILE A 116 1.56 15.77 -11.88
C ILE A 116 2.27 14.43 -12.03
N LEU A 117 2.37 13.89 -13.25
CA LEU A 117 3.12 12.66 -13.52
C LEU A 117 4.60 12.80 -13.13
N TYR A 118 5.24 13.93 -13.41
CA TYR A 118 6.61 14.20 -12.97
C TYR A 118 6.73 14.26 -11.45
N ILE A 119 5.78 14.91 -10.76
CA ILE A 119 5.74 14.94 -9.28
C ILE A 119 5.60 13.53 -8.71
N VAL A 120 4.68 12.72 -9.25
CA VAL A 120 4.47 11.33 -8.82
C VAL A 120 5.71 10.49 -9.10
N MET A 121 6.35 10.65 -10.26
CA MET A 121 7.60 9.96 -10.59
C MET A 121 8.71 10.28 -9.58
N PHE A 122 8.91 11.57 -9.27
CA PHE A 122 9.88 12.01 -8.26
C PHE A 122 9.56 11.43 -6.88
N THR A 123 8.28 11.46 -6.50
CA THR A 123 7.78 10.87 -5.24
C THR A 123 8.07 9.37 -5.17
N CYS A 124 7.90 8.63 -6.27
CA CYS A 124 8.23 7.20 -6.34
C CYS A 124 9.74 6.92 -6.24
N LEU A 125 10.59 7.79 -6.78
CA LEU A 125 12.05 7.65 -6.65
C LEU A 125 12.50 7.84 -5.19
N LEU A 126 11.90 8.82 -4.50
CA LEU A 126 12.15 9.04 -3.07
C LEU A 126 11.60 7.92 -2.18
N ALA A 127 10.67 7.11 -2.67
CA ALA A 127 10.07 6.06 -1.86
C ALA A 127 11.07 4.96 -1.46
N TYR A 128 12.03 4.64 -2.32
CA TYR A 128 13.05 3.61 -2.06
C TYR A 128 13.89 3.90 -0.80
N PRO A 129 14.59 5.04 -0.67
CA PRO A 129 15.35 5.34 0.54
C PRO A 129 14.45 5.51 1.76
N MET A 130 13.22 6.02 1.59
CA MET A 130 12.28 6.17 2.70
C MET A 130 11.80 4.84 3.27
N HIS A 131 11.53 3.84 2.41
CA HIS A 131 11.21 2.48 2.86
C HIS A 131 12.34 1.87 3.70
N VAL A 132 13.59 2.05 3.27
CA VAL A 132 14.77 1.59 4.04
C VAL A 132 14.85 2.31 5.39
N LEU A 133 14.68 3.64 5.41
CA LEU A 133 14.73 4.44 6.64
C LEU A 133 13.67 4.01 7.64
N PHE A 134 12.41 3.85 7.20
CA PHE A 134 11.32 3.41 8.07
C PHE A 134 11.42 1.94 8.46
N GLY A 135 12.01 1.09 7.61
CA GLY A 135 12.39 -0.28 7.97
C GLY A 135 13.36 -0.30 9.17
N ILE A 136 14.48 0.42 9.08
CA ILE A 136 15.46 0.53 10.17
C ILE A 136 14.83 1.14 11.43
N MET A 137 13.97 2.16 11.27
CA MET A 137 13.26 2.75 12.40
C MET A 137 12.34 1.74 13.09
N SER A 138 11.68 0.88 12.31
CA SER A 138 10.80 -0.16 12.83
C SER A 138 11.54 -1.25 13.60
N ASP A 139 12.75 -1.59 13.17
CA ASP A 139 13.60 -2.54 13.88
C ASP A 139 14.03 -2.02 15.26
N ARG A 140 14.15 -0.69 15.41
CA ARG A 140 14.56 -0.05 16.67
C ARG A 140 13.40 0.31 17.60
N ARG A 141 12.26 0.75 17.06
CA ARG A 141 11.12 1.27 17.84
C ARG A 141 9.89 0.36 17.86
N GLY A 142 9.94 -0.74 17.11
CA GLY A 142 8.80 -1.65 16.94
C GLY A 142 7.88 -1.22 15.81
N CYS A 143 7.27 -2.22 15.16
CA CYS A 143 6.38 -2.00 14.01
C CYS A 143 5.14 -1.17 14.39
N ARG A 144 4.60 -1.35 15.60
CA ARG A 144 3.35 -0.70 16.03
C ARG A 144 3.52 0.82 16.18
N GLN A 145 4.62 1.25 16.80
CA GLN A 145 4.87 2.68 17.02
C GLN A 145 5.06 3.44 15.70
N VAL A 146 5.83 2.87 14.77
CA VAL A 146 6.03 3.45 13.43
C VAL A 146 4.72 3.49 12.65
N TYR A 147 3.90 2.45 12.76
CA TYR A 147 2.58 2.42 12.15
C TYR A 147 1.66 3.54 12.65
N ILE A 148 1.55 3.70 13.98
CA ILE A 148 0.71 4.73 14.58
C ILE A 148 1.20 6.12 14.19
N PHE A 149 2.52 6.35 14.17
CA PHE A 149 3.11 7.60 13.69
C PHE A 149 2.69 7.90 12.26
N GLY A 150 2.85 6.93 11.34
CA GLY A 150 2.47 7.10 9.94
C GLY A 150 0.98 7.41 9.76
N ALA A 151 0.12 6.69 10.49
CA ALA A 151 -1.33 6.89 10.41
C ALA A 151 -1.74 8.28 10.93
N LEU A 152 -1.21 8.72 12.07
CA LEU A 152 -1.48 10.06 12.60
C LEU A 152 -0.92 11.15 11.69
N PHE A 153 0.25 10.92 11.08
CA PHE A 153 0.85 11.86 10.14
C PHE A 153 0.00 12.01 8.87
N VAL A 154 -0.51 10.90 8.32
CA VAL A 154 -1.48 10.93 7.20
C VAL A 154 -2.72 11.71 7.57
N ALA A 155 -3.28 11.48 8.77
CA ALA A 155 -4.44 12.23 9.24
C ALA A 155 -4.16 13.74 9.35
N ALA A 156 -3.01 14.13 9.90
CA ALA A 156 -2.63 15.53 10.02
C ALA A 156 -2.37 16.19 8.65
N MET A 157 -1.80 15.46 7.70
CA MET A 157 -1.44 15.98 6.37
C MET A 157 -2.55 15.86 5.32
N ALA A 158 -3.68 15.22 5.63
CA ALA A 158 -4.78 15.05 4.68
C ALA A 158 -5.34 16.39 4.17
N PHE A 159 -5.59 17.36 5.06
CA PHE A 159 -6.06 18.70 4.68
C PHE A 159 -4.94 19.55 4.05
N PRO A 160 -3.74 19.67 4.66
CA PRO A 160 -2.62 20.37 4.05
C PRO A 160 -2.28 19.91 2.63
N PHE A 161 -2.40 18.62 2.34
CA PHE A 161 -2.16 18.09 1.01
C PHE A 161 -3.02 18.77 -0.07
N PHE A 162 -4.32 18.92 0.17
CA PHE A 162 -5.21 19.56 -0.79
C PHE A 162 -4.98 21.08 -0.89
N TRP A 163 -4.69 21.76 0.21
CA TRP A 163 -4.29 23.19 0.17
C TRP A 163 -3.00 23.40 -0.63
N LEU A 164 -2.01 22.53 -0.45
CA LEU A 164 -0.77 22.54 -1.23
C LEU A 164 -1.05 22.26 -2.72
N LEU A 165 -2.05 21.43 -3.02
CA LEU A 165 -2.47 21.15 -4.39
C LEU A 165 -3.18 22.35 -5.04
N GLU A 166 -4.05 23.03 -4.29
CA GLU A 166 -4.75 24.25 -4.72
C GLU A 166 -3.83 25.42 -5.00
N SER A 167 -2.63 25.44 -4.40
CA SER A 167 -1.63 26.49 -4.66
C SER A 167 -1.18 26.56 -6.12
N ARG A 168 -1.38 25.48 -6.91
CA ARG A 168 -0.94 25.31 -8.31
C ARG A 168 0.57 25.50 -8.54
N SER A 169 1.35 25.64 -7.47
CA SER A 169 2.80 25.80 -7.54
C SER A 169 3.47 24.42 -7.54
N LEU A 170 4.36 24.20 -8.50
CA LEU A 170 5.08 22.93 -8.65
C LEU A 170 5.77 22.49 -7.35
N ILE A 171 6.40 23.43 -6.64
CA ILE A 171 7.17 23.16 -5.42
C ILE A 171 6.23 22.73 -4.28
N LEU A 172 5.16 23.50 -4.05
CA LEU A 172 4.18 23.24 -2.99
C LEU A 172 3.44 21.93 -3.24
N MET A 173 3.03 21.66 -4.49
CA MET A 173 2.44 20.38 -4.87
C MET A 173 3.40 19.22 -4.60
N THR A 174 4.67 19.35 -5.00
CA THR A 174 5.69 18.32 -4.77
C THR A 174 5.88 18.06 -3.28
N MET A 175 5.95 19.12 -2.46
CA MET A 175 6.02 18.99 -1.01
C MET A 175 4.81 18.25 -0.45
N GLY A 176 3.59 18.55 -0.93
CA GLY A 176 2.37 17.84 -0.51
C GLY A 176 2.46 16.33 -0.76
N TYR A 177 2.87 15.93 -1.97
CA TYR A 177 3.06 14.51 -2.31
C TYR A 177 4.18 13.86 -1.48
N VAL A 178 5.29 14.57 -1.27
CA VAL A 178 6.40 14.06 -0.45
C VAL A 178 5.95 13.86 1.00
N LEU A 179 5.25 14.81 1.61
CA LEU A 179 4.77 14.67 2.98
C LEU A 179 3.76 13.51 3.10
N LEU A 180 2.71 13.51 2.26
CA LEU A 180 1.65 12.51 2.37
C LEU A 180 2.14 11.10 2.02
N ILE A 181 2.92 10.94 0.94
CA ILE A 181 3.34 9.62 0.45
C ILE A 181 4.66 9.19 1.09
N ASN A 182 5.70 10.02 1.07
CA ASN A 182 7.02 9.60 1.51
C ASN A 182 7.18 9.51 3.03
N ILE A 183 6.45 10.30 3.80
CA ILE A 183 6.48 10.24 5.27
C ILE A 183 5.28 9.44 5.79
N GLY A 184 4.07 9.78 5.35
CA GLY A 184 2.83 9.13 5.78
C GLY A 184 2.69 7.69 5.27
N HIS A 185 2.41 7.53 3.98
CA HIS A 185 2.14 6.21 3.38
C HIS A 185 3.32 5.24 3.50
N ASN A 186 4.53 5.69 3.21
CA ASN A 186 5.72 4.83 3.20
C ASN A 186 6.09 4.28 4.57
N SER A 187 5.88 5.06 5.64
CA SER A 187 6.11 4.57 7.01
C SER A 187 5.15 3.44 7.38
N LEU A 188 3.91 3.50 6.89
CA LEU A 188 2.91 2.43 7.05
C LEU A 188 3.28 1.20 6.21
N ASN A 189 3.54 1.42 4.92
CA ASN A 189 3.80 0.34 3.97
C ASN A 189 5.07 -0.47 4.32
N ALA A 190 6.12 0.20 4.81
CA ALA A 190 7.37 -0.45 5.19
C ALA A 190 7.22 -1.47 6.33
N VAL A 191 6.33 -1.21 7.30
CA VAL A 191 6.14 -2.09 8.47
C VAL A 191 5.02 -3.11 8.31
N GLN A 192 4.12 -2.94 7.34
CA GLN A 192 2.97 -3.84 7.14
C GLN A 192 3.36 -5.32 7.01
N PRO A 193 4.36 -5.73 6.22
CA PRO A 193 4.69 -7.15 6.06
C PRO A 193 5.07 -7.81 7.39
N SER A 194 5.91 -7.14 8.18
CA SER A 194 6.37 -7.62 9.50
C SER A 194 5.24 -7.60 10.52
N PHE A 195 4.44 -6.53 10.54
CA PHE A 195 3.33 -6.38 11.48
C PHE A 195 2.22 -7.40 11.21
N PHE A 196 1.82 -7.59 9.95
CA PHE A 196 0.75 -8.52 9.58
C PHE A 196 1.15 -9.98 9.78
N ALA A 197 2.42 -10.32 9.59
CA ALA A 197 2.91 -11.66 9.86
C ALA A 197 2.80 -12.02 11.35
N GLY A 198 3.07 -11.08 12.25
CA GLY A 198 3.00 -11.37 13.69
C GLY A 198 1.58 -11.43 14.29
N LEU A 199 0.55 -11.03 13.54
CA LEU A 199 -0.87 -11.14 13.98
C LEU A 199 -1.46 -12.55 13.89
N PHE A 200 -0.74 -13.50 13.30
CA PHE A 200 -1.20 -14.87 13.07
C PHE A 200 -0.25 -15.92 13.66
N HIS A 201 -0.83 -17.06 14.05
CA HIS A 201 -0.08 -18.19 14.59
C HIS A 201 0.76 -18.86 13.48
N PRO A 202 1.92 -19.47 13.81
CA PRO A 202 2.84 -20.04 12.82
C PRO A 202 2.21 -20.92 11.72
N PRO A 203 1.28 -21.86 12.00
CA PRO A 203 0.74 -22.75 10.96
C PRO A 203 -0.18 -22.04 9.94
N VAL A 204 -0.74 -20.88 10.30
CA VAL A 204 -1.70 -20.13 9.46
C VAL A 204 -1.18 -18.77 9.01
N ARG A 205 0.04 -18.41 9.43
CA ARG A 205 0.64 -17.09 9.23
C ARG A 205 0.70 -16.66 7.77
N TYR A 206 1.25 -17.52 6.91
CA TYR A 206 1.41 -17.19 5.50
C TYR A 206 0.06 -16.99 4.78
N SER A 207 -0.86 -17.95 4.94
CA SER A 207 -2.19 -17.89 4.33
C SER A 207 -3.02 -16.74 4.87
N GLY A 208 -3.01 -16.51 6.18
CA GLY A 208 -3.79 -15.46 6.82
C GLY A 208 -3.29 -14.05 6.48
N SER A 209 -1.99 -13.81 6.53
CA SER A 209 -1.43 -12.52 6.13
C SER A 209 -1.68 -12.23 4.64
N SER A 210 -1.56 -13.24 3.77
CA SER A 210 -1.85 -13.06 2.34
C SER A 210 -3.32 -12.76 2.07
N ILE A 211 -4.26 -13.51 2.68
CA ILE A 211 -5.70 -13.30 2.50
C ILE A 211 -6.12 -11.94 3.06
N GLY A 212 -5.71 -11.61 4.29
CA GLY A 212 -6.03 -10.32 4.91
C GLY A 212 -5.49 -9.15 4.09
N ALA A 213 -4.25 -9.25 3.60
CA ALA A 213 -3.66 -8.21 2.76
C ALA A 213 -4.38 -8.06 1.42
N GLN A 214 -4.75 -9.16 0.76
CA GLN A 214 -5.46 -9.11 -0.53
C GLN A 214 -6.88 -8.58 -0.37
N LEU A 215 -7.65 -9.07 0.62
CA LEU A 215 -8.99 -8.56 0.90
C LEU A 215 -8.93 -7.08 1.31
N GLY A 216 -7.97 -6.71 2.15
CA GLY A 216 -7.73 -5.32 2.53
C GLY A 216 -7.38 -4.45 1.32
N ALA A 217 -6.52 -4.92 0.42
CA ALA A 217 -6.15 -4.18 -0.80
C ALA A 217 -7.35 -4.00 -1.76
N VAL A 218 -8.19 -5.02 -1.93
CA VAL A 218 -9.38 -4.94 -2.77
C VAL A 218 -10.40 -3.97 -2.18
N VAL A 219 -10.71 -4.10 -0.90
CA VAL A 219 -11.73 -3.28 -0.23
C VAL A 219 -11.23 -1.84 -0.02
N ALA A 220 -10.06 -1.66 0.58
CA ALA A 220 -9.53 -0.34 0.89
C ALA A 220 -8.96 0.35 -0.34
N GLY A 221 -8.26 -0.36 -1.22
CA GLY A 221 -7.62 0.22 -2.39
C GLY A 221 -8.60 0.43 -3.54
N GLY A 222 -9.27 -0.64 -3.97
CA GLY A 222 -10.10 -0.63 -5.18
C GLY A 222 -11.28 0.32 -5.12
N PHE A 223 -11.97 0.41 -3.98
CA PHE A 223 -13.16 1.25 -3.83
C PHE A 223 -12.84 2.72 -3.49
N THR A 224 -11.62 3.03 -3.05
CA THR A 224 -11.26 4.38 -2.59
C THR A 224 -11.51 5.46 -3.63
N PRO A 225 -11.07 5.34 -4.90
CA PRO A 225 -11.31 6.39 -5.90
C PRO A 225 -12.80 6.62 -6.19
N PHE A 226 -13.62 5.57 -6.17
CA PHE A 226 -15.06 5.66 -6.37
C PHE A 226 -15.74 6.38 -5.22
N ILE A 227 -15.39 6.02 -3.97
CA ILE A 227 -15.89 6.67 -2.76
C ILE A 227 -15.45 8.13 -2.76
N ALA A 228 -14.17 8.42 -3.01
CA ALA A 228 -13.64 9.78 -3.07
C ALA A 228 -14.36 10.63 -4.12
N LYS A 229 -14.60 10.07 -5.32
CA LYS A 229 -15.34 10.78 -6.37
C LYS A 229 -16.79 11.03 -5.96
N ALA A 230 -17.47 10.03 -5.41
CA ALA A 230 -18.84 10.17 -4.91
C ALA A 230 -18.94 11.24 -3.80
N LEU A 231 -18.03 11.22 -2.81
CA LEU A 231 -17.97 12.22 -1.75
C LEU A 231 -17.74 13.63 -2.29
N SER A 232 -16.82 13.77 -3.24
CA SER A 232 -16.56 15.09 -3.86
C SER A 232 -17.79 15.62 -4.59
N ALA A 233 -18.59 14.75 -5.22
CA ALA A 233 -19.75 15.16 -6.00
C ALA A 233 -20.91 15.72 -5.15
N VAL A 234 -20.95 15.43 -3.84
CA VAL A 234 -22.03 15.89 -2.93
C VAL A 234 -21.98 17.39 -2.66
N TYR A 235 -20.79 18.00 -2.65
CA TYR A 235 -20.58 19.43 -2.38
C TYR A 235 -19.76 20.07 -3.50
N ASP A 236 -20.32 20.17 -4.71
CA ASP A 236 -19.73 20.91 -5.85
C ASP A 236 -18.26 20.55 -6.17
N ASN A 237 -17.89 19.27 -6.08
CA ASN A 237 -16.51 18.78 -6.24
C ASN A 237 -15.51 19.26 -5.16
N SER A 238 -16.00 19.60 -3.97
CA SER A 238 -15.15 19.93 -2.82
C SER A 238 -14.32 18.73 -2.37
N TRP A 239 -13.04 18.98 -2.08
CA TRP A 239 -12.10 18.00 -1.57
C TRP A 239 -12.22 17.78 -0.04
N THR A 240 -12.98 18.62 0.66
CA THR A 240 -13.09 18.61 2.14
C THR A 240 -13.61 17.28 2.69
N LEU A 241 -14.68 16.73 2.09
CA LEU A 241 -15.20 15.42 2.47
C LEU A 241 -14.20 14.29 2.19
N VAL A 242 -13.44 14.41 1.10
CA VAL A 242 -12.42 13.43 0.73
C VAL A 242 -11.26 13.45 1.74
N ALA A 243 -10.82 14.63 2.16
CA ALA A 243 -9.85 14.78 3.25
C ALA A 243 -10.39 14.21 4.56
N GLY A 244 -11.66 14.47 4.90
CA GLY A 244 -12.33 13.87 6.06
C GLY A 244 -12.35 12.34 6.03
N TYR A 245 -12.61 11.74 4.86
CA TYR A 245 -12.54 10.28 4.68
C TYR A 245 -11.13 9.73 4.95
N VAL A 246 -10.08 10.41 4.48
CA VAL A 246 -8.68 10.03 4.77
C VAL A 246 -8.38 10.12 6.25
N VAL A 247 -8.81 11.20 6.92
CA VAL A 247 -8.62 11.38 8.37
C VAL A 247 -9.33 10.27 9.13
N LEU A 248 -10.59 9.99 8.81
CA LEU A 248 -11.38 8.97 9.49
C LEU A 248 -10.75 7.59 9.35
N THR A 249 -10.35 7.22 8.13
CA THR A 249 -9.71 5.92 7.86
C THR A 249 -8.34 5.83 8.52
N ALA A 250 -7.54 6.89 8.49
CA ALA A 250 -6.24 6.94 9.15
C ALA A 250 -6.34 6.82 10.68
N LEU A 251 -7.28 7.54 11.31
CA LEU A 251 -7.52 7.44 12.75
C LEU A 251 -8.07 6.06 13.15
N ALA A 252 -8.98 5.48 12.36
CA ALA A 252 -9.49 4.13 12.59
C ALA A 252 -8.36 3.09 12.55
N SER A 253 -7.44 3.19 11.57
CA SER A 253 -6.27 2.30 11.52
C SER A 253 -5.28 2.56 12.65
N ALA A 254 -5.07 3.81 13.07
CA ALA A 254 -4.21 4.13 14.22
C ALA A 254 -4.77 3.51 15.50
N PHE A 255 -6.08 3.57 15.70
CA PHE A 255 -6.77 2.94 16.81
C PHE A 255 -6.67 1.40 16.74
N ALA A 256 -6.88 0.81 15.55
CA ALA A 256 -6.70 -0.62 15.35
C ALA A 256 -5.26 -1.08 15.63
N ALA A 257 -4.26 -0.30 15.21
CA ALA A 257 -2.85 -0.57 15.48
C ALA A 257 -2.53 -0.50 16.97
N LYS A 258 -3.16 0.39 17.73
CA LYS A 258 -2.99 0.48 19.18
C LYS A 258 -3.52 -0.77 19.90
N ILE A 259 -4.65 -1.32 19.43
CA ILE A 259 -5.25 -2.55 19.98
C ILE A 259 -4.46 -3.79 19.57
N ALA A 260 -3.83 -3.77 18.40
CA ALA A 260 -3.02 -4.88 17.92
C ALA A 260 -1.83 -5.16 18.86
N PRO A 261 -1.52 -6.45 19.11
CA PRO A 261 -0.37 -6.83 19.92
C PRO A 261 0.94 -6.37 19.26
N GLU A 262 1.90 -5.92 20.08
CA GLU A 262 3.23 -5.54 19.62
C GLU A 262 3.96 -6.80 19.13
N THR A 263 4.35 -6.80 17.86
CA THR A 263 5.18 -7.88 17.29
C THR A 263 6.64 -7.56 17.56
N VAL A 264 7.12 -7.90 18.75
CA VAL A 264 8.56 -7.96 19.02
C VAL A 264 9.09 -9.16 18.25
N LEU A 265 9.80 -8.93 17.15
CA LEU A 265 10.63 -9.98 16.57
C LEU A 265 11.65 -10.37 17.64
N PRO A 266 11.74 -11.64 18.05
CA PRO A 266 12.77 -12.06 18.98
C PRO A 266 14.11 -11.70 18.34
N HIS A 267 14.86 -10.80 18.98
CA HIS A 267 16.27 -10.62 18.67
C HIS A 267 16.90 -12.01 18.71
N SER A 268 17.37 -12.48 17.55
CA SER A 268 18.25 -13.64 17.53
C SER A 268 19.55 -13.20 18.23
N PRO A 269 20.03 -13.94 19.24
CA PRO A 269 21.26 -13.61 19.94
C PRO A 269 22.48 -13.57 19.02
#